data_AF-A0A1X0RPC2-F1
#
_entry.id   AF-A0A1X0RPC2-F1
#
_cell.length_a   1.000
_cell.length_b   1.000
_cell.length_c   1.000
_cell.angle_alpha   90.00
_cell.angle_beta   90.00
_cell.angle_gamma   90.00
#
_symmetry.space_group_name_H-M   'P 1'
#
loop_
_entity.id
_entity.type
_entity.pdbx_description
1 polymer ?
#
loop_
_entity_poly.entity_id
_entity_poly.type
_entity_poly.pdbx_seq_one_letter_code
_entity_poly.pdbx_strand_id
1 'polypeptide(L)'
;MHTFAFIKYIFVNELVTNIEFDLNNFVNKDFFVEVFLSLVIRQMCDGSKSVKSTLKNTTTIYRQLIAKHKDSYCNNISYIQPKLPYAQQTALYECTKVQTAYQNNTKAHFSTRLRRILNKMLKKKERLSNLRERMTAKGSTEEAIKEASRKEISNPCIQVKLDVASKNVPDAEVLDEESRSDISALLSMYPDDYRFQKRLSFL
;
A
#
# COMPACT_ATOMS: atom_id res chain seq x y z
N MET A 1 -9.92 10.58 -10.83
CA MET A 1 -10.08 11.69 -9.86
C MET A 1 -8.70 12.06 -9.31
N HIS A 2 -8.24 13.31 -9.47
CA HIS A 2 -6.87 13.73 -9.13
C HIS A 2 -6.56 13.68 -7.63
N THR A 3 -7.57 13.82 -6.76
CA THR A 3 -7.40 13.72 -5.30
C THR A 3 -6.78 12.39 -4.89
N PHE A 4 -7.31 11.26 -5.38
CA PHE A 4 -6.76 9.94 -5.06
C PHE A 4 -5.35 9.74 -5.61
N ALA A 5 -5.10 10.20 -6.84
CA ALA A 5 -3.77 10.12 -7.45
C ALA A 5 -2.73 10.96 -6.68
N PHE A 6 -3.12 12.14 -6.22
CA PHE A 6 -2.24 13.01 -5.44
C PHE A 6 -2.00 12.48 -4.02
N ILE A 7 -3.01 11.95 -3.34
CA ILE A 7 -2.83 11.24 -2.05
C ILE A 7 -1.81 10.11 -2.20
N LYS A 8 -1.96 9.28 -3.25
CA LYS A 8 -1.02 8.19 -3.53
C LYS A 8 0.39 8.73 -3.80
N TYR A 9 0.52 9.82 -4.55
CA TYR A 9 1.80 10.47 -4.81
C TYR A 9 2.47 10.93 -3.50
N ILE A 10 1.74 11.61 -2.61
CA ILE A 10 2.25 12.03 -1.30
C ILE A 10 2.75 10.81 -0.51
N PHE A 11 1.91 9.79 -0.35
CA PHE A 11 2.26 8.63 0.48
C PHE A 11 3.44 7.85 -0.06
N VAL A 12 3.55 7.64 -1.38
CA VAL A 12 4.69 6.94 -1.96
C VAL A 12 5.99 7.73 -1.72
N ASN A 13 5.97 9.05 -1.90
CA ASN A 13 7.17 9.87 -1.68
C ASN A 13 7.57 9.91 -0.19
N GLU A 14 6.62 10.06 0.73
CA GLU A 14 6.91 10.06 2.17
C GLU A 14 7.40 8.69 2.66
N LEU A 15 6.77 7.59 2.24
CA LEU A 15 7.22 6.25 2.65
C LEU A 15 8.61 5.89 2.12
N VAL A 16 9.05 6.49 1.02
CA VAL A 16 10.40 6.28 0.46
C VAL A 16 11.45 7.16 1.15
N THR A 17 11.07 8.36 1.59
CA THR A 17 12.02 9.38 2.07
C THR A 17 12.01 9.59 3.58
N ASN A 18 10.98 9.12 4.28
CA ASN A 18 10.80 9.31 5.71
C ASN A 18 10.38 7.98 6.37
N ILE A 19 11.33 7.34 7.05
CA ILE A 19 11.16 6.06 7.73
C ILE A 19 10.16 6.17 8.88
N GLU A 20 10.03 7.34 9.51
CA GLU A 20 9.11 7.60 10.62
C GLU A 20 7.73 8.12 10.16
N PHE A 21 7.44 8.09 8.86
CA PHE A 21 6.17 8.60 8.35
C PHE A 21 4.98 7.78 8.85
N ASP A 22 4.22 8.34 9.77
CA ASP A 22 2.99 7.73 10.27
C ASP A 22 1.83 7.89 9.28
N LEU A 23 1.77 6.96 8.32
CA LEU A 23 0.70 6.90 7.32
C LEU A 23 -0.70 6.88 7.96
N ASN A 24 -0.89 6.24 9.12
CA ASN A 24 -2.22 6.08 9.73
C ASN A 24 -2.81 7.43 10.13
N ASN A 25 -1.98 8.38 10.56
CA ASN A 25 -2.42 9.74 10.88
C ASN A 25 -2.94 10.53 9.67
N PHE A 26 -2.65 10.09 8.44
CA PHE A 26 -3.08 10.77 7.22
C PHE A 26 -4.14 9.99 6.42
N VAL A 27 -4.36 8.70 6.68
CA VAL A 27 -5.42 7.90 6.02
C VAL A 27 -6.78 8.16 6.68
N ASN A 28 -7.26 9.40 6.60
CA ASN A 28 -8.55 9.80 7.14
C ASN A 28 -9.26 10.81 6.25
N LYS A 29 -10.57 10.96 6.48
CA LYS A 29 -11.44 11.86 5.72
C LYS A 29 -10.94 13.31 5.72
N ASP A 30 -10.51 13.81 6.87
CA ASP A 30 -10.15 15.22 7.03
C ASP A 30 -8.90 15.57 6.22
N PHE A 31 -7.90 14.69 6.20
CA PHE A 31 -6.75 14.84 5.32
C PHE A 31 -7.17 14.82 3.85
N PHE A 32 -8.03 13.88 3.45
CA PHE A 32 -8.46 13.76 2.05
C PHE A 32 -9.24 14.99 1.58
N VAL A 33 -10.04 15.59 2.46
CA VAL A 33 -10.73 16.86 2.22
C VAL A 33 -9.74 17.99 1.98
N GLU A 34 -8.70 18.13 2.82
CA GLU A 34 -7.67 19.14 2.62
C GLU A 34 -6.90 18.92 1.31
N VAL A 35 -6.60 17.67 0.94
CA VAL A 35 -5.99 17.35 -0.36
C VAL A 35 -6.91 17.77 -1.51
N PHE A 36 -8.19 17.42 -1.47
CA PHE A 36 -9.15 17.82 -2.51
C PHE A 36 -9.21 19.34 -2.65
N LEU A 37 -9.34 20.04 -1.53
CA LEU A 37 -9.45 21.49 -1.51
C LEU A 37 -8.16 22.18 -1.96
N SER A 38 -7.01 21.54 -1.81
CA SER A 38 -5.73 22.05 -2.33
C SER A 38 -5.65 22.03 -3.84
N LEU A 39 -6.41 21.16 -4.51
CA LEU A 39 -6.40 20.95 -5.96
C LEU A 39 -7.41 21.83 -6.71
N VAL A 40 -8.28 22.56 -6.02
CA VAL A 40 -9.30 23.41 -6.67
C VAL A 40 -9.15 24.88 -6.28
N ILE A 41 -9.60 25.77 -7.15
CA ILE A 41 -9.76 27.19 -6.82
C ILE A 41 -11.17 27.35 -6.23
N ARG A 42 -11.25 27.70 -4.94
CA ARG A 42 -12.53 27.89 -4.25
C ARG A 42 -13.18 29.17 -4.76
N GLN A 43 -14.36 29.05 -5.35
CA GLN A 43 -15.17 30.21 -5.68
C GLN A 43 -16.02 30.57 -4.46
N MET A 44 -15.72 31.70 -3.82
CA MET A 44 -16.55 32.23 -2.73
C MET A 44 -17.84 32.77 -3.36
N CYS A 45 -19.00 32.38 -2.82
CA CYS A 45 -20.23 33.12 -3.07
C CYS A 45 -20.14 34.44 -2.29
N ASP A 46 -20.32 35.56 -2.97
CA ASP A 46 -20.30 36.90 -2.38
C ASP A 46 -21.18 36.95 -1.13
N GLY A 47 -20.57 37.15 0.04
CA GLY A 47 -21.26 37.29 1.32
C GLY A 47 -20.71 36.48 2.49
N SER A 48 -19.87 35.47 2.26
CA SER A 48 -19.29 34.69 3.35
C SER A 48 -18.05 35.37 3.95
N LYS A 49 -18.25 36.14 5.02
CA LYS A 49 -17.15 36.65 5.86
C LYS A 49 -16.33 35.45 6.35
N SER A 50 -15.04 35.43 6.01
CA SER A 50 -14.06 34.48 6.55
C SER A 50 -14.01 34.61 8.07
N VAL A 51 -14.70 33.72 8.77
CA VAL A 51 -14.48 33.53 10.21
C VAL A 51 -13.07 32.95 10.33
N LYS A 52 -12.12 33.78 10.79
CA LYS A 52 -10.79 33.33 11.22
C LYS A 52 -10.98 32.40 12.43
N SER A 53 -11.38 31.15 12.17
CA SER A 53 -11.25 30.09 13.16
C SER A 53 -9.77 29.76 13.25
N THR A 54 -9.24 29.73 14.48
CA THR A 54 -7.91 29.22 14.76
C THR A 54 -7.82 27.82 14.13
N LEU A 55 -6.98 27.67 13.11
CA LEU A 55 -6.82 26.39 12.43
C LEU A 55 -6.39 25.36 13.47
N LYS A 56 -7.09 24.22 13.52
CA LYS A 56 -6.66 23.10 14.36
C LYS A 56 -5.24 22.74 13.95
N ASN A 57 -4.38 22.43 14.93
CA ASN A 57 -2.98 22.04 14.67
C ASN A 57 -2.88 20.92 13.61
N THR A 58 -3.82 19.98 13.61
CA THR A 58 -3.91 18.90 12.62
C THR A 58 -4.11 19.41 11.19
N THR A 59 -4.97 20.40 10.97
CA THR A 59 -5.18 21.01 9.65
C THR A 59 -3.91 21.70 9.15
N THR A 60 -3.16 22.34 10.04
CA THR A 60 -1.87 22.96 9.68
C THR A 60 -0.87 21.91 9.22
N ILE A 61 -0.73 20.81 9.97
CA ILE A 61 0.15 19.69 9.61
C ILE A 61 -0.22 19.11 8.24
N TYR A 62 -1.51 18.88 8.00
CA TYR A 62 -1.99 18.37 6.71
C TYR A 62 -1.62 19.30 5.56
N ARG A 63 -1.85 20.61 5.71
CA ARG A 63 -1.54 21.59 4.66
C ARG A 63 -0.04 21.72 4.40
N GLN A 64 0.80 21.62 5.43
CA GLN A 64 2.25 21.62 5.27
C GLN A 64 2.70 20.42 4.44
N LEU A 65 2.23 19.22 4.78
CA LEU A 65 2.54 18.01 4.01
C LEU A 65 2.05 18.13 2.56
N ILE A 66 0.83 18.62 2.34
CA ILE A 66 0.28 18.82 1.00
C ILE A 66 1.12 19.81 0.20
N ALA A 67 1.45 20.97 0.79
CA ALA A 67 2.21 22.02 0.12
C ALA A 67 3.59 21.54 -0.33
N LYS A 68 4.26 20.69 0.48
CA LYS A 68 5.55 20.07 0.14
C LYS A 68 5.53 19.35 -1.22
N HIS A 69 4.41 18.73 -1.58
CA HIS A 69 4.30 17.86 -2.76
C HIS A 69 3.47 18.44 -3.90
N LYS A 70 2.64 19.45 -3.63
CA LYS A 70 1.62 19.94 -4.56
C LYS A 70 2.22 20.43 -5.86
N ASP A 71 3.19 21.32 -5.79
CA ASP A 71 3.73 21.98 -6.98
C ASP A 71 4.43 20.98 -7.88
N SER A 72 5.23 20.07 -7.31
CA SER A 72 5.87 18.99 -8.07
C SER A 72 4.83 18.11 -8.76
N TYR A 73 3.81 17.66 -8.03
CA TYR A 73 2.74 16.86 -8.60
C TYR A 73 2.01 17.60 -9.74
N CYS A 74 1.56 18.83 -9.50
CA CYS A 74 0.83 19.62 -10.49
C CYS A 74 1.66 19.89 -11.74
N ASN A 75 2.95 20.21 -11.58
CA ASN A 75 3.85 20.44 -12.71
C ASN A 75 4.09 19.17 -13.54
N ASN A 76 4.29 18.03 -12.87
CA ASN A 76 4.56 16.74 -13.56
C ASN A 76 3.42 16.27 -14.46
N ILE A 77 2.18 16.67 -14.17
CA ILE A 77 1.01 16.29 -14.97
C ILE A 77 0.33 17.47 -15.66
N SER A 78 0.99 18.64 -15.69
CA SER A 78 0.45 19.90 -16.23
C SER A 78 -0.97 20.20 -15.74
N TYR A 79 -1.21 19.99 -14.44
CA TYR A 79 -2.55 20.08 -13.85
C TYR A 79 -3.00 21.54 -13.74
N ILE A 80 -4.15 21.83 -14.35
CA ILE A 80 -4.81 23.13 -14.23
C ILE A 80 -5.91 23.00 -13.18
N GLN A 81 -5.83 23.81 -12.12
CA GLN A 81 -6.80 23.78 -11.03
C GLN A 81 -8.17 24.29 -11.52
N PRO A 82 -9.25 23.48 -11.42
CA PRO A 82 -10.58 23.95 -11.78
C PRO A 82 -11.13 24.90 -10.71
N LYS A 83 -11.93 25.88 -11.15
CA LYS A 83 -12.75 26.68 -10.25
C LYS A 83 -13.98 25.87 -9.84
N LEU A 84 -14.24 25.78 -8.54
CA LEU A 84 -15.33 24.98 -8.02
C LEU A 84 -16.18 25.77 -7.01
N PRO A 85 -17.46 26.06 -7.31
CA PRO A 85 -18.40 26.56 -6.31
C PRO A 85 -18.74 25.44 -5.31
N TYR A 86 -19.07 25.80 -4.08
CA TYR A 86 -19.40 24.85 -3.00
C TYR A 86 -18.33 23.77 -2.77
N ALA A 87 -17.06 24.06 -3.08
CA ALA A 87 -15.95 23.12 -3.04
C ALA A 87 -15.86 22.33 -1.72
N GLN A 88 -16.23 22.94 -0.59
CA GLN A 88 -16.27 22.28 0.71
C GLN A 88 -17.29 21.12 0.76
N GLN A 89 -18.51 21.34 0.28
CA GLN A 89 -19.56 20.33 0.28
C GLN A 89 -19.19 19.18 -0.67
N THR A 90 -18.69 19.53 -1.86
CA THR A 90 -18.18 18.54 -2.82
C THR A 90 -17.05 17.71 -2.22
N ALA A 91 -16.09 18.36 -1.55
CA ALA A 91 -14.97 17.67 -0.90
C ALA A 91 -15.47 16.68 0.16
N LEU A 92 -16.40 17.09 1.03
CA LEU A 92 -16.94 16.21 2.08
C LEU A 92 -17.60 14.96 1.51
N TYR A 93 -18.34 15.10 0.40
CA TYR A 93 -19.01 13.99 -0.26
C TYR A 93 -18.02 13.08 -1.00
N GLU A 94 -17.19 13.64 -1.88
CA GLU A 94 -16.25 12.86 -2.70
C GLU A 94 -15.15 12.22 -1.87
N CYS A 95 -14.63 12.89 -0.83
CA CYS A 95 -13.56 12.33 0.01
C CYS A 95 -14.05 11.16 0.88
N THR A 96 -15.33 11.15 1.24
CA THR A 96 -15.94 9.98 1.89
C THR A 96 -15.91 8.77 0.96
N LYS A 97 -16.26 8.95 -0.32
CA LYS A 97 -16.15 7.88 -1.33
C LYS A 97 -14.71 7.42 -1.51
N VAL A 98 -13.77 8.36 -1.59
CA VAL A 98 -12.33 8.06 -1.74
C VAL A 98 -11.82 7.23 -0.56
N GLN A 99 -12.16 7.61 0.67
CA GLN A 99 -11.78 6.85 1.87
C GLN A 99 -12.37 5.44 1.88
N THR A 100 -13.66 5.31 1.64
CA THR A 100 -14.33 3.99 1.57
C THR A 100 -13.71 3.13 0.47
N ALA A 101 -13.47 3.69 -0.72
CA ALA A 101 -12.83 2.98 -1.82
C ALA A 101 -11.39 2.54 -1.46
N TYR A 102 -10.61 3.40 -0.81
CA TYR A 102 -9.26 3.06 -0.35
C TYR A 102 -9.26 1.91 0.67
N GLN A 103 -10.12 1.99 1.68
CA GLN A 103 -10.23 0.95 2.71
C GLN A 103 -10.70 -0.37 2.11
N ASN A 104 -11.71 -0.34 1.23
CA ASN A 104 -12.21 -1.52 0.56
C ASN A 104 -11.16 -2.14 -0.36
N ASN A 105 -10.42 -1.32 -1.14
CA ASN A 105 -9.35 -1.81 -2.00
C ASN A 105 -8.22 -2.45 -1.19
N THR A 106 -7.82 -1.81 -0.08
CA THR A 106 -6.81 -2.34 0.84
C THR A 106 -7.26 -3.68 1.40
N LYS A 107 -8.47 -3.75 1.96
CA LYS A 107 -9.04 -5.00 2.51
C LYS A 107 -9.15 -6.11 1.46
N ALA A 108 -9.60 -5.79 0.25
CA ALA A 108 -9.82 -6.77 -0.81
C ALA A 108 -8.52 -7.33 -1.42
N HIS A 109 -7.44 -6.54 -1.44
CA HIS A 109 -6.23 -6.91 -2.15
C HIS A 109 -5.00 -7.11 -1.29
N PHE A 110 -5.05 -6.78 0.01
CA PHE A 110 -3.92 -6.92 0.92
C PHE A 110 -3.30 -8.32 0.86
N SER A 111 -4.11 -9.36 1.09
CA SER A 111 -3.65 -10.76 1.09
C SER A 111 -2.99 -11.16 -0.23
N THR A 112 -3.58 -10.74 -1.36
CA THR A 112 -3.04 -11.02 -2.70
C THR A 112 -1.73 -10.28 -2.94
N ARG A 113 -1.60 -9.04 -2.48
CA ARG A 113 -0.36 -8.26 -2.60
C ARG A 113 0.74 -8.82 -1.71
N LEU A 114 0.43 -9.16 -0.46
CA LEU A 114 1.36 -9.83 0.46
C LEU A 114 1.88 -11.15 -0.14
N ARG A 115 0.99 -11.99 -0.68
CA ARG A 115 1.38 -13.23 -1.39
C ARG A 115 2.35 -12.97 -2.54
N ARG A 116 2.17 -11.88 -3.30
CA ARG A 116 3.08 -11.51 -4.39
C ARG A 116 4.45 -11.08 -3.87
N ILE A 117 4.49 -10.32 -2.78
CA ILE A 117 5.73 -9.88 -2.13
C ILE A 117 6.50 -11.10 -1.61
N LEU A 118 5.84 -11.98 -0.85
CA LEU A 118 6.47 -13.21 -0.34
C LEU A 118 7.00 -14.09 -1.47
N ASN A 119 6.25 -14.24 -2.57
CA ASN A 119 6.74 -15.01 -3.74
C ASN A 119 7.97 -14.37 -4.40
N LYS A 120 8.10 -13.03 -4.35
CA LYS A 120 9.27 -12.31 -4.88
C LYS A 120 10.48 -12.50 -3.97
N MET A 121 10.31 -12.35 -2.66
CA MET A 121 11.36 -12.63 -1.66
C MET A 121 11.89 -14.05 -1.80
N LEU A 122 10.99 -15.03 -1.96
CA LEU A 122 11.35 -16.44 -2.15
C LEU A 122 11.94 -16.77 -3.53
N LYS A 123 12.05 -15.79 -4.43
CA LYS A 123 12.48 -15.98 -5.84
C LYS A 123 11.78 -17.15 -6.52
N LYS A 124 10.49 -17.38 -6.21
CA LYS A 124 9.78 -18.62 -6.56
C LYS A 124 9.86 -18.94 -8.06
N LYS A 125 9.73 -17.92 -8.92
CA LYS A 125 9.78 -18.10 -10.38
C LYS A 125 11.17 -18.50 -10.87
N GLU A 126 12.21 -17.83 -10.37
CA GLU A 126 13.60 -18.11 -10.72
C GLU A 126 14.00 -19.52 -10.29
N ARG A 127 13.71 -19.89 -9.03
CA ARG A 127 13.95 -21.25 -8.52
C ARG A 127 13.25 -22.32 -9.37
N LEU A 128 12.03 -22.03 -9.83
CA LEU A 128 11.26 -22.96 -10.66
C LEU A 128 11.88 -23.12 -12.05
N SER A 129 12.34 -22.03 -12.66
CA SER A 129 13.07 -22.07 -13.94
C SER A 129 14.37 -22.87 -13.81
N ASN A 130 15.20 -22.51 -12.83
CA ASN A 130 16.50 -23.13 -12.60
C ASN A 130 16.36 -24.63 -12.27
N LEU A 131 15.32 -25.04 -11.53
CA LEU A 131 15.05 -26.46 -11.27
C LEU A 131 14.65 -27.19 -12.55
N ARG A 132 13.74 -26.61 -13.34
CA ARG A 132 13.28 -27.20 -14.60
C ARG A 132 14.45 -27.38 -15.57
N GLU A 133 15.25 -26.35 -15.78
CA GLU A 133 16.45 -26.41 -16.65
C GLU A 133 17.43 -27.50 -16.20
N ARG A 134 17.78 -27.55 -14.91
CA ARG A 134 18.68 -28.58 -14.37
C ARG A 134 18.15 -30.00 -14.53
N MET A 135 16.84 -30.20 -14.38
CA MET A 135 16.21 -31.52 -14.46
C MET A 135 16.01 -31.98 -15.91
N THR A 136 15.64 -31.06 -16.81
CA THR A 136 15.57 -31.32 -18.26
C THR A 136 16.95 -31.66 -18.81
N ALA A 137 18.02 -30.96 -18.38
CA ALA A 137 19.39 -31.29 -18.75
C ALA A 137 19.82 -32.70 -18.30
N LYS A 138 19.20 -33.23 -17.23
CA LYS A 138 19.41 -34.60 -16.73
C LYS A 138 18.50 -35.65 -17.40
N GLY A 139 17.69 -35.25 -18.39
CA GLY A 139 16.76 -36.16 -19.06
C GLY A 139 15.58 -36.61 -18.19
N SER A 140 15.24 -35.85 -17.14
CA SER A 140 14.11 -36.17 -16.26
C SER A 140 12.77 -36.03 -17.00
N THR A 141 11.80 -36.88 -16.66
CA THR A 141 10.44 -36.79 -17.19
C THR A 141 9.70 -35.56 -16.67
N GLU A 142 8.68 -35.11 -17.39
CA GLU A 142 7.86 -33.97 -16.97
C GLU A 142 7.15 -34.23 -15.64
N GLU A 143 6.76 -35.47 -15.35
CA GLU A 143 6.18 -35.90 -14.07
C GLU A 143 7.18 -35.73 -12.92
N ALA A 144 8.43 -36.18 -13.12
CA ALA A 144 9.49 -36.02 -12.13
C ALA A 144 9.81 -34.53 -11.88
N ILE A 145 9.80 -33.71 -12.94
CA ILE A 145 9.98 -32.25 -12.84
C ILE A 145 8.85 -31.60 -12.04
N LYS A 146 7.60 -31.98 -12.29
CA LYS A 146 6.44 -31.47 -11.54
C LYS A 146 6.49 -31.86 -10.07
N GLU A 147 6.84 -33.11 -9.76
CA GLU A 147 6.92 -33.59 -8.39
C GLU A 147 8.06 -32.90 -7.61
N ALA A 148 9.26 -32.79 -8.20
CA ALA A 148 10.36 -32.05 -7.59
C ALA A 148 10.01 -30.56 -7.40
N SER A 149 9.38 -29.94 -8.40
CA SER A 149 8.90 -28.54 -8.30
C SER A 149 7.89 -28.34 -7.17
N ARG A 150 7.04 -29.35 -6.92
CA ARG A 150 6.09 -29.32 -5.82
C ARG A 150 6.82 -29.43 -4.48
N LYS A 151 7.68 -30.43 -4.34
CA LYS A 151 8.37 -30.78 -3.09
C LYS A 151 9.41 -29.75 -2.67
N GLU A 152 10.28 -29.31 -3.59
CA GLU A 152 11.44 -28.47 -3.29
C GLU A 152 11.14 -26.97 -3.28
N ILE A 153 10.08 -26.54 -3.97
CA ILE A 153 9.79 -25.11 -4.16
C ILE A 153 8.39 -24.78 -3.67
N SER A 154 7.36 -25.43 -4.21
CA SER A 154 5.99 -25.00 -3.90
C SER A 154 5.60 -25.26 -2.45
N ASN A 155 5.96 -26.42 -1.88
CA ASN A 155 5.65 -26.76 -0.50
C ASN A 155 6.38 -25.84 0.51
N PRO A 156 7.70 -25.59 0.41
CA PRO A 156 8.37 -24.60 1.25
C PRO A 156 7.77 -23.19 1.12
N CYS A 157 7.44 -22.76 -0.11
CA CYS A 157 6.77 -21.47 -0.32
C CYS A 157 5.36 -21.40 0.27
N ILE A 158 4.67 -22.55 0.42
CA ILE A 158 3.38 -22.65 1.07
C ILE A 158 3.56 -22.54 2.58
N GLN A 159 4.56 -23.24 3.14
CA GLN A 159 4.88 -23.23 4.56
C GLN A 159 5.22 -21.82 5.05
N VAL A 160 6.11 -21.11 4.36
CA VAL A 160 6.45 -19.70 4.67
C VAL A 160 5.22 -18.81 4.74
N LYS A 161 4.26 -18.99 3.83
CA LYS A 161 3.02 -18.20 3.83
C LYS A 161 2.11 -18.57 5.00
N LEU A 162 2.08 -19.83 5.41
CA LEU A 162 1.33 -20.28 6.58
C LEU A 162 1.94 -19.72 7.86
N ASP A 163 3.27 -19.69 7.94
CA ASP A 163 4.01 -19.14 9.08
C ASP A 163 3.73 -17.64 9.22
N VAL A 164 3.87 -16.88 8.12
CA VAL A 164 3.55 -15.43 8.12
C VAL A 164 2.08 -15.17 8.45
N ALA A 165 1.14 -15.96 7.93
CA ALA A 165 -0.28 -15.83 8.29
C ALA A 165 -0.54 -16.13 9.77
N SER A 166 0.34 -16.89 10.42
CA SER A 166 0.29 -17.21 11.84
C SER A 166 1.11 -16.25 12.71
N LYS A 167 1.66 -15.17 12.12
CA LYS A 167 2.59 -14.21 12.73
C LYS A 167 3.93 -14.81 13.17
N ASN A 168 4.36 -15.90 12.54
CA ASN A 168 5.69 -16.48 12.78
C ASN A 168 6.68 -15.99 11.72
N VAL A 169 7.91 -15.69 12.15
CA VAL A 169 9.02 -15.39 11.23
C VAL A 169 9.54 -16.70 10.64
N PRO A 170 9.59 -16.85 9.30
CA PRO A 170 10.05 -18.09 8.67
C PRO A 170 11.53 -18.41 8.92
N ASP A 171 11.88 -19.68 8.77
CA ASP A 171 13.24 -20.19 8.98
C ASP A 171 14.28 -19.59 8.02
N ALA A 172 15.52 -19.45 8.50
CA ALA A 172 16.68 -18.90 7.79
C ALA A 172 17.12 -19.78 6.61
N GLU A 173 16.79 -21.07 6.63
CA GLU A 173 17.06 -21.96 5.49
C GLU A 173 16.24 -21.58 4.24
N VAL A 174 15.14 -20.84 4.39
CA VAL A 174 14.19 -20.56 3.30
C VAL A 174 14.23 -19.11 2.84
N LEU A 175 14.57 -18.18 3.72
CA LEU A 175 14.65 -16.73 3.46
C LEU A 175 15.97 -16.18 3.97
N ASP A 176 16.56 -15.27 3.19
CA ASP A 176 17.71 -14.48 3.63
C ASP A 176 17.38 -13.57 4.83
N GLU A 177 18.43 -13.11 5.49
CA GLU A 177 18.33 -12.30 6.71
C GLU A 177 17.57 -10.98 6.49
N GLU A 178 17.78 -10.34 5.34
CA GLU A 178 17.09 -9.10 4.94
C GLU A 178 15.58 -9.34 4.82
N SER A 179 15.18 -10.35 4.05
CA SER A 179 13.77 -10.72 3.87
C SER A 179 13.09 -11.11 5.20
N ARG A 180 13.83 -11.75 6.11
CA ARG A 180 13.33 -12.07 7.45
C ARG A 180 13.13 -10.83 8.30
N SER A 181 14.07 -9.88 8.25
CA SER A 181 13.97 -8.60 8.95
C SER A 181 12.73 -7.83 8.48
N ASP A 182 12.52 -7.74 7.16
CA ASP A 182 11.34 -7.10 6.57
C ASP A 182 10.02 -7.73 7.01
N ILE A 183 9.96 -9.06 7.01
CA ILE A 183 8.77 -9.79 7.49
C ILE A 183 8.55 -9.55 8.98
N SER A 184 9.62 -9.54 9.79
CA SER A 184 9.52 -9.25 11.22
C SER A 184 8.97 -7.85 11.48
N ALA A 185 9.51 -6.85 10.78
CA ALA A 185 9.05 -5.45 10.86
C ALA A 185 7.57 -5.32 10.43
N LEU A 186 7.16 -6.03 9.38
CA LEU A 186 5.76 -6.07 8.96
C LEU A 186 4.86 -6.70 10.05
N LEU A 187 5.29 -7.81 10.65
CA LEU A 187 4.49 -8.53 11.65
C LEU A 187 4.37 -7.75 12.98
N SER A 188 5.39 -6.98 13.35
CA SER A 188 5.37 -6.13 14.55
C SER A 188 4.42 -4.95 14.44
N MET A 189 3.99 -4.57 13.23
CA MET A 189 2.96 -3.54 13.04
C MET A 189 1.56 -3.99 13.48
N TYR A 190 1.35 -5.30 13.69
CA TYR A 190 0.06 -5.85 14.08
C TYR A 190 0.04 -6.21 15.57
N PRO A 191 -1.08 -5.94 16.29
CA PRO A 191 -1.29 -6.41 17.66
C PRO A 191 -1.07 -7.91 17.82
N ASP A 192 -0.62 -8.36 18.99
CA ASP A 192 -0.29 -9.78 19.26
C ASP A 192 -1.49 -10.72 19.08
N ASP A 193 -2.69 -10.24 19.38
CA ASP A 193 -3.95 -10.96 19.22
C ASP A 193 -4.50 -10.92 17.78
N TYR A 194 -3.90 -10.12 16.89
CA TYR A 194 -4.31 -10.04 15.49
C TYR A 194 -4.02 -11.35 14.75
N ARG A 195 -5.08 -11.98 14.24
CA ARG A 195 -4.98 -13.12 13.33
C ARG A 195 -5.46 -12.68 11.96
N PHE A 196 -4.69 -12.95 10.91
CA PHE A 196 -5.13 -12.71 9.54
C PHE A 196 -6.40 -13.55 9.26
N GLN A 197 -7.57 -12.91 9.21
CA GLN A 197 -8.86 -13.59 9.04
C GLN A 197 -8.98 -14.24 7.65
N LYS A 198 -9.47 -15.48 7.66
CA LYS A 198 -9.63 -16.41 6.51
C LYS A 198 -8.35 -16.50 5.68
N ARG A 199 -7.58 -17.56 5.97
CA ARG A 199 -6.56 -18.23 5.13
C ARG A 199 -6.26 -17.41 3.88
N LEU A 200 -5.08 -16.78 3.79
CA LEU A 200 -4.42 -16.53 2.49
C LEU A 200 -4.85 -17.67 1.57
N SER A 201 -5.78 -17.47 0.65
CA SER A 201 -6.57 -18.58 0.12
C SER A 201 -5.62 -19.61 -0.48
N PHE A 202 -5.39 -20.67 0.29
CA PHE A 202 -4.53 -21.79 -0.02
C PHE A 202 -5.41 -22.76 -0.79
N LEU A 203 -5.58 -22.43 -2.07
CA LEU A 203 -5.28 -23.29 -3.21
C LEU A 203 -4.61 -22.39 -4.27
#